data_AF-A0A354WZ37-F1
#
_entry.id   AF-A0A354WZ37-F1
#
_cell.length_a   1.000
_cell.length_b   1.000
_cell.length_c   1.000
_cell.angle_alpha   90.00
_cell.angle_beta   90.00
_cell.angle_gamma   90.00
#
_symmetry.space_group_name_H-M   'P 1'
#
loop_
_entity.id
_entity.type
_entity.pdbx_description
1 polymer ?
#
loop_
_entity_poly.entity_id
_entity_poly.type
_entity_poly.pdbx_seq_one_letter_code
_entity_poly.pdbx_strand_id
1 'polypeptide(L)'
;MKKLYEKNELSFAIAWIVIYCVLQSLANPLNKAIGVAYAASAAFCVLQTVVLFAFIRKNNLQKRYGLCKSPVPARRFLYYVPLLILASGNLWNGFALNYSPAETACRIMCMLCVGFLEEVIFRGLLFKAIAKDNIKSAIVISSITFGIGHIINLFNGSGMDLANNLCQIAFAVAVGFLLVTIFY
;
A
#
# COMPACT_ATOMS: atom_id res chain seq x y z
N MET A 1 -17.99 6.67 9.51
CA MET A 1 -16.80 7.04 8.71
C MET A 1 -16.78 8.51 8.29
N LYS A 2 -17.78 9.05 7.55
CA LYS A 2 -17.76 10.46 7.09
C LYS A 2 -17.54 11.50 8.20
N LYS A 3 -18.30 11.44 9.30
CA LYS A 3 -18.13 12.35 10.45
C LYS A 3 -16.74 12.32 11.08
N LEU A 4 -16.09 11.16 11.13
CA LEU A 4 -14.73 11.02 11.68
C LEU A 4 -13.70 11.63 10.72
N TYR A 5 -13.86 11.38 9.43
CA TYR A 5 -13.04 11.95 8.37
C TYR A 5 -13.11 13.48 8.35
N GLU A 6 -14.31 14.07 8.42
CA GLU A 6 -14.51 15.52 8.41
C GLU A 6 -14.02 16.19 9.69
N LYS A 7 -14.06 15.48 10.82
CA LYS A 7 -13.54 16.00 12.11
C LYS A 7 -12.02 16.12 12.09
N ASN A 8 -11.31 15.09 11.62
CA ASN A 8 -9.85 15.11 11.51
C ASN A 8 -9.37 14.09 10.47
N GLU A 9 -8.95 14.58 9.32
CA GLU A 9 -8.48 13.74 8.21
C GLU A 9 -7.17 13.01 8.55
N LEU A 10 -6.29 13.62 9.33
CA LEU A 10 -5.02 13.01 9.75
C LEU A 10 -5.28 11.85 10.71
N SER A 11 -6.14 12.03 11.72
CA SER A 11 -6.53 10.94 12.62
C SER A 11 -7.23 9.81 11.86
N PHE A 12 -8.04 10.14 10.84
CA PHE A 12 -8.65 9.14 9.98
C PHE A 12 -7.61 8.36 9.17
N ALA A 13 -6.60 9.03 8.60
CA ALA A 13 -5.49 8.37 7.91
C ALA A 13 -4.71 7.44 8.84
N ILE A 14 -4.34 7.91 10.03
CA ILE A 14 -3.62 7.13 11.04
C ILE A 14 -4.44 5.89 11.45
N ALA A 15 -5.75 6.03 11.67
CA ALA A 15 -6.60 4.90 12.00
C ALA A 15 -6.59 3.82 10.89
N TRP A 16 -6.64 4.22 9.62
CA TRP A 16 -6.53 3.28 8.50
C TRP A 16 -5.16 2.61 8.40
N ILE A 17 -4.07 3.32 8.69
CA ILE A 17 -2.72 2.73 8.76
C ILE A 17 -2.68 1.65 9.86
N VAL A 18 -3.20 1.96 11.05
CA VAL A 18 -3.22 1.00 12.16
C VAL A 18 -4.07 -0.23 11.81
N ILE A 19 -5.28 -0.03 11.28
CA ILE A 19 -6.15 -1.14 10.85
C ILE A 19 -5.45 -2.00 9.80
N TYR A 20 -4.81 -1.38 8.80
CA TYR A 20 -4.07 -2.08 7.76
C TYR A 20 -2.94 -2.92 8.34
N CYS A 21 -2.07 -2.33 9.17
CA CYS A 21 -0.94 -3.03 9.78
C CYS A 21 -1.41 -4.19 10.69
N VAL A 22 -2.47 -3.99 11.47
CA VAL A 22 -3.02 -5.03 12.36
C VAL A 22 -3.58 -6.19 11.54
N LEU A 23 -4.43 -5.91 10.55
CA LEU A 23 -5.03 -6.97 9.73
C LEU A 23 -3.97 -7.75 8.96
N GLN A 24 -2.97 -7.08 8.39
CA GLN A 24 -1.87 -7.75 7.69
C GLN A 24 -1.01 -8.58 8.64
N SER A 25 -0.80 -8.12 9.87
CA SER A 25 -0.05 -8.88 10.87
C SER A 25 -0.81 -10.12 11.34
N LEU A 26 -2.13 -10.01 11.53
CA LEU A 26 -3.00 -11.14 11.88
C LEU A 26 -3.14 -12.15 10.74
N ALA A 27 -3.00 -11.71 9.49
CA ALA A 27 -3.11 -12.59 8.34
C ALA A 27 -2.02 -13.67 8.30
N ASN A 28 -0.80 -13.37 8.76
CA ASN A 28 0.33 -14.32 8.72
C ASN A 28 0.07 -15.63 9.50
N PRO A 29 -0.31 -15.61 10.79
CA PRO A 29 -0.66 -16.83 11.50
C PRO A 29 -1.91 -17.50 10.92
N LEU A 30 -2.90 -16.73 10.44
CA LEU A 30 -4.11 -17.28 9.82
C LEU A 30 -3.83 -18.00 8.50
N ASN A 31 -2.92 -17.49 7.67
CA ASN A 31 -2.47 -18.17 6.45
C ASN A 31 -1.90 -19.56 6.78
N LYS A 32 -1.10 -19.66 7.86
CA LYS A 32 -0.55 -20.94 8.33
C LYS A 32 -1.66 -21.89 8.80
N ALA A 33 -2.65 -21.38 9.54
CA ALA A 33 -3.77 -22.16 10.02
C ALA A 33 -4.69 -22.67 8.89
N ILE A 34 -4.90 -21.87 7.84
CA ILE A 34 -5.70 -22.25 6.67
C ILE A 34 -4.96 -23.27 5.78
N GLY A 35 -3.63 -23.29 5.83
CA GLY A 35 -2.80 -24.16 5.00
C GLY A 35 -2.66 -23.71 3.55
N VAL A 36 -3.15 -22.50 3.21
CA VAL A 36 -3.01 -21.87 1.89
C VAL A 36 -2.31 -20.53 2.06
N ALA A 37 -1.13 -20.38 1.48
CA ALA A 37 -0.35 -19.16 1.58
C ALA A 37 -1.15 -17.95 1.04
N TYR A 38 -1.09 -16.82 1.75
CA TYR A 38 -1.76 -15.56 1.42
C TYR A 38 -3.31 -15.59 1.39
N ALA A 39 -3.98 -16.68 1.75
CA ALA A 39 -5.45 -16.74 1.72
C ALA A 39 -6.12 -15.71 2.65
N ALA A 40 -5.71 -15.65 3.93
CA ALA A 40 -6.22 -14.66 4.88
C ALA A 40 -5.78 -13.24 4.49
N SER A 41 -4.53 -13.08 4.04
CA SER A 41 -4.01 -11.78 3.57
C SER A 41 -4.85 -11.23 2.42
N ALA A 42 -5.14 -12.06 1.41
CA ALA A 42 -5.97 -11.68 0.28
C ALA A 42 -7.39 -11.32 0.73
N ALA A 43 -8.00 -12.13 1.60
CA ALA A 43 -9.35 -11.86 2.10
C ALA A 43 -9.43 -10.52 2.85
N PHE A 44 -8.48 -10.24 3.75
CA PHE A 44 -8.44 -8.97 4.48
C PHE A 44 -8.13 -7.79 3.56
N CYS A 45 -7.24 -7.94 2.59
CA CYS A 45 -6.93 -6.89 1.64
C CYS A 45 -8.12 -6.57 0.74
N VAL A 46 -8.86 -7.57 0.26
CA VAL A 46 -10.08 -7.39 -0.53
C VAL A 46 -11.14 -6.68 0.30
N LEU A 47 -11.38 -7.14 1.54
CA LEU A 47 -12.36 -6.51 2.42
C LEU A 47 -12.03 -5.04 2.67
N GLN A 48 -10.77 -4.73 3.03
CA GLN A 48 -10.33 -3.35 3.23
C GLN A 48 -10.46 -2.51 1.97
N THR A 49 -10.08 -3.06 0.81
CA THR A 49 -10.20 -2.40 -0.50
C THR A 49 -11.65 -2.03 -0.78
N VAL A 50 -12.57 -2.97 -0.60
CA VAL A 50 -14.00 -2.76 -0.81
C VAL A 50 -14.54 -1.69 0.13
N VAL A 51 -14.23 -1.77 1.43
CA VAL A 51 -14.72 -0.80 2.42
C VAL A 51 -14.19 0.61 2.13
N LEU A 52 -12.89 0.73 1.88
CA LEU A 52 -12.25 2.02 1.62
C LEU A 52 -12.70 2.63 0.29
N PHE A 53 -12.79 1.82 -0.76
CA PHE A 53 -13.28 2.26 -2.06
C PHE A 53 -14.76 2.66 -2.02
N ALA A 54 -15.61 1.89 -1.33
CA ALA A 54 -17.01 2.24 -1.14
C ALA A 54 -17.15 3.55 -0.36
N PHE A 55 -16.33 3.77 0.67
CA PHE A 55 -16.27 5.04 1.39
C PHE A 55 -15.89 6.20 0.46
N ILE A 56 -14.84 6.06 -0.34
CA ILE A 56 -14.39 7.11 -1.26
C ILE A 56 -15.51 7.44 -2.27
N ARG A 57 -16.10 6.41 -2.88
CA ARG A 57 -17.14 6.58 -3.90
C ARG A 57 -18.40 7.22 -3.32
N LYS A 58 -18.85 6.77 -2.15
CA LYS A 58 -20.06 7.29 -1.47
C LYS A 58 -19.92 8.77 -1.08
N ASN A 59 -18.69 9.25 -0.89
CA ASN A 59 -18.41 10.62 -0.46
C ASN A 59 -17.83 11.50 -1.57
N ASN A 60 -17.82 11.05 -2.82
CA ASN A 60 -17.30 11.79 -3.98
C ASN A 60 -15.83 12.22 -3.84
N LEU A 61 -15.01 11.42 -3.15
CA LEU A 61 -13.60 11.73 -2.86
C LEU A 61 -12.63 11.21 -3.94
N GLN A 62 -13.13 10.62 -5.03
CA GLN A 62 -12.32 9.97 -6.07
C GLN A 62 -11.27 10.94 -6.66
N LYS A 63 -11.70 12.12 -7.12
CA LYS A 63 -10.81 13.13 -7.70
C LYS A 63 -9.79 13.64 -6.69
N ARG A 64 -10.18 13.75 -5.42
CA ARG A 64 -9.30 14.20 -4.33
C ARG A 64 -8.14 13.24 -4.08
N TYR A 65 -8.40 11.94 -4.23
CA TYR A 65 -7.42 10.87 -4.00
C TYR A 65 -6.85 10.25 -5.29
N GLY A 66 -7.00 10.94 -6.43
CA GLY A 66 -6.38 10.51 -7.69
C GLY A 66 -7.06 9.34 -8.40
N LEU A 67 -8.22 8.87 -7.91
CA LEU A 67 -9.02 7.82 -8.55
C LEU A 67 -9.91 8.38 -9.67
N CYS A 68 -9.33 9.18 -10.55
CA CYS A 68 -10.03 9.84 -11.65
C CYS A 68 -9.33 9.58 -12.99
N LYS A 69 -10.03 9.91 -14.10
CA LYS A 69 -9.42 9.86 -15.43
C LYS A 69 -8.20 10.78 -15.46
N SER A 70 -7.12 10.29 -16.04
CA SER A 70 -5.92 11.10 -16.25
C SER A 70 -6.20 12.21 -17.26
N PRO A 71 -5.83 13.47 -16.97
CA PRO A 71 -5.94 14.56 -17.93
C PRO A 71 -4.81 14.53 -18.97
N VAL A 72 -3.79 13.68 -18.79
CA VAL A 72 -2.64 13.60 -19.69
C VAL A 72 -2.82 12.50 -20.76
N PRO A 73 -2.33 12.72 -21.99
CA PRO A 73 -2.43 11.73 -23.06
C PRO A 73 -1.59 10.48 -22.75
N ALA A 74 -2.03 9.33 -23.25
CA ALA A 74 -1.40 8.02 -23.01
C ALA A 74 0.12 8.00 -23.31
N ARG A 75 0.58 8.75 -24.32
CA ARG A 75 2.02 8.83 -24.67
C ARG A 75 2.90 9.35 -23.53
N ARG A 76 2.40 10.22 -22.65
CA ARG A 76 3.17 10.72 -21.50
C ARG A 76 3.40 9.65 -20.44
N PHE A 77 2.64 8.56 -20.45
CA PHE A 77 2.89 7.46 -19.51
C PHE A 77 4.19 6.71 -19.79
N LEU A 78 4.84 6.94 -20.94
CA LEU A 78 6.18 6.42 -21.22
C LEU A 78 7.24 6.97 -20.25
N TYR A 79 7.01 8.12 -19.61
CA TYR A 79 7.88 8.62 -18.54
C TYR A 79 7.87 7.73 -17.28
N TYR A 80 6.89 6.82 -17.16
CA TYR A 80 6.84 5.84 -16.07
C TYR A 80 7.54 4.51 -16.40
N VAL A 81 8.16 4.36 -17.58
CA VAL A 81 8.94 3.17 -17.93
C VAL A 81 10.01 2.81 -16.88
N PRO A 82 10.75 3.76 -16.28
CA PRO A 82 11.67 3.44 -15.18
C PRO A 82 10.99 2.74 -13.99
N LEU A 83 9.73 3.06 -13.69
CA LEU A 83 8.97 2.37 -12.64
C LEU A 83 8.65 0.92 -13.02
N LEU A 84 8.37 0.66 -14.29
CA LEU A 84 8.16 -0.71 -14.79
C LEU A 84 9.44 -1.54 -14.70
N ILE A 85 10.60 -0.93 -14.99
CA ILE A 85 11.91 -1.56 -14.83
C ILE A 85 12.12 -1.93 -13.36
N LEU A 86 11.87 -1.01 -12.43
CA LEU A 86 11.96 -1.29 -10.98
C LEU A 86 11.00 -2.42 -10.55
N ALA A 87 9.74 -2.38 -10.98
CA ALA A 87 8.75 -3.41 -10.66
C ALA A 87 9.12 -4.80 -11.23
N SER A 88 9.84 -4.84 -12.36
CA SER A 88 10.29 -6.08 -12.98
C SER A 88 11.51 -6.72 -12.32
N GLY A 89 12.16 -6.06 -11.34
CA GLY A 89 13.41 -6.54 -10.73
C GLY A 89 13.34 -7.98 -10.20
N ASN A 90 12.19 -8.39 -9.66
CA ASN A 90 11.96 -9.76 -9.19
C ASN A 90 11.96 -10.82 -10.30
N LEU A 91 11.86 -10.41 -11.58
CA LEU A 91 11.82 -11.30 -12.75
C LEU A 91 13.18 -11.39 -13.47
N TRP A 92 14.19 -10.60 -13.08
CA TRP A 92 15.46 -10.52 -13.81
C TRP A 92 16.28 -11.81 -13.72
N ASN A 93 16.09 -12.59 -12.65
CA ASN A 93 16.72 -13.90 -12.46
C ASN A 93 15.88 -15.05 -13.02
N GLY A 94 14.92 -14.76 -13.90
CA GLY A 94 14.01 -15.73 -14.49
C GLY A 94 12.64 -15.80 -13.81
N PHE A 95 11.75 -16.63 -14.35
CA PHE A 95 10.39 -16.85 -13.85
C PHE A 95 10.09 -18.34 -13.76
N ALA A 96 9.49 -18.76 -12.65
CA ALA A 96 9.05 -20.12 -12.40
C ALA A 96 7.74 -20.14 -11.61
N LEU A 97 6.83 -21.05 -11.97
CA LEU A 97 5.58 -21.28 -11.24
C LEU A 97 5.80 -22.32 -10.15
N ASN A 98 6.24 -21.85 -8.99
CA ASN A 98 6.60 -22.72 -7.86
C ASN A 98 5.45 -23.02 -6.88
N TYR A 99 4.27 -22.44 -7.10
CA TYR A 99 3.14 -22.50 -6.16
C TYR A 99 1.91 -23.13 -6.81
N SER A 100 1.01 -23.64 -5.97
CA SER A 100 -0.28 -24.12 -6.45
C SER A 100 -1.08 -22.98 -7.13
N PRO A 101 -2.02 -23.31 -8.03
CA PRO A 101 -2.87 -22.29 -8.67
C PRO A 101 -3.61 -21.42 -7.65
N ALA A 102 -4.08 -22.01 -6.55
CA ALA A 102 -4.79 -21.29 -5.49
C ALA A 102 -3.88 -20.28 -4.77
N GLU A 103 -2.69 -20.70 -4.35
CA GLU A 103 -1.72 -19.80 -3.68
C GLU A 103 -1.25 -18.68 -4.61
N THR A 104 -1.04 -19.00 -5.89
CA THR A 104 -0.68 -18.01 -6.91
C THR A 104 -1.78 -16.96 -7.06
N ALA A 105 -3.05 -17.39 -7.16
CA ALA A 105 -4.19 -16.49 -7.23
C ALA A 105 -4.32 -15.61 -5.97
N CYS A 106 -4.17 -16.20 -4.77
CA CYS A 106 -4.19 -15.45 -3.51
C CYS A 106 -3.08 -14.40 -3.44
N ARG A 107 -1.86 -14.74 -3.87
CA ARG A 107 -0.72 -13.80 -3.91
C ARG A 107 -0.98 -12.63 -4.86
N ILE A 108 -1.43 -12.91 -6.08
CA ILE A 108 -1.73 -11.88 -7.08
C ILE A 108 -2.82 -10.94 -6.55
N MET A 109 -3.92 -11.50 -6.04
CA MET A 109 -5.02 -10.71 -5.49
C MET A 109 -4.56 -9.86 -4.30
N CYS A 110 -3.79 -10.45 -3.38
CA CYS A 110 -3.24 -9.73 -2.24
C CYS A 110 -2.37 -8.55 -2.70
N MET A 111 -1.44 -8.76 -3.63
CA MET A 111 -0.52 -7.70 -4.08
C MET A 111 -1.24 -6.59 -4.86
N LEU A 112 -2.26 -6.90 -5.65
CA LEU A 112 -3.10 -5.90 -6.30
C LEU A 112 -3.83 -5.02 -5.28
N CYS A 113 -4.44 -5.64 -4.27
CA CYS A 113 -5.12 -4.92 -3.21
C CYS A 113 -4.14 -4.13 -2.32
N VAL A 114 -2.98 -4.68 -1.99
CA VAL A 114 -1.92 -3.98 -1.25
C VAL A 114 -1.49 -2.72 -2.00
N GLY A 115 -1.20 -2.83 -3.30
CA GLY A 115 -0.83 -1.66 -4.11
C GLY A 115 -1.90 -0.57 -4.09
N PHE A 116 -3.18 -0.94 -4.25
CA PHE A 116 -4.29 0.00 -4.13
C PHE A 116 -4.40 0.62 -2.73
N LEU A 117 -4.39 -0.21 -1.69
CA LEU A 117 -4.55 0.23 -0.29
C LEU A 117 -3.44 1.17 0.11
N GLU A 118 -2.19 0.85 -0.22
CA GLU A 118 -1.04 1.67 0.14
C GLU A 118 -1.06 3.02 -0.59
N GLU A 119 -1.37 3.04 -1.89
CA GLU A 119 -1.57 4.31 -2.62
C GLU A 119 -2.65 5.17 -1.97
N VAL A 120 -3.81 4.59 -1.70
CA VAL A 120 -4.94 5.35 -1.15
C VAL A 120 -4.66 5.79 0.29
N ILE A 121 -4.07 4.96 1.14
CA ILE A 121 -3.83 5.29 2.56
C ILE A 121 -2.69 6.31 2.69
N PHE A 122 -1.54 6.07 2.05
CA PHE A 122 -0.36 6.90 2.27
C PHE A 122 -0.34 8.16 1.39
N ARG A 123 -0.65 8.04 0.09
CA ARG A 123 -0.63 9.18 -0.86
C ARG A 123 -1.99 9.88 -0.89
N GLY A 124 -3.07 9.11 -0.83
CA GLY A 124 -4.43 9.63 -0.75
C GLY A 124 -4.74 10.27 0.61
N LEU A 125 -4.83 9.49 1.69
CA LEU A 125 -5.28 9.98 3.00
C LEU A 125 -4.19 10.76 3.73
N LEU A 126 -3.06 10.12 4.05
CA LEU A 126 -2.03 10.68 4.92
C LEU A 126 -1.36 11.91 4.30
N PHE A 127 -0.81 11.77 3.09
CA PHE A 127 -0.14 12.87 2.41
C PHE A 127 -1.08 14.06 2.18
N LYS A 128 -2.28 13.87 1.62
CA LYS A 128 -3.22 14.99 1.41
C LYS A 128 -3.68 15.64 2.72
N ALA A 129 -3.72 14.92 3.84
CA ALA A 129 -4.07 15.50 5.13
C ALA A 129 -2.96 16.46 5.62
N ILE A 130 -1.68 16.03 5.55
CA ILE A 130 -0.53 16.83 6.02
C ILE A 130 -0.18 17.96 5.03
N ALA A 131 -0.34 17.72 3.74
CA ALA A 131 0.01 18.68 2.69
C ALA A 131 -0.86 19.94 2.71
N LYS A 132 -1.95 19.98 3.48
CA LYS A 132 -2.74 21.20 3.71
C LYS A 132 -1.93 22.28 4.43
N ASP A 133 -1.04 21.86 5.34
CA ASP A 133 -0.28 22.76 6.19
C ASP A 133 1.14 22.94 5.66
N ASN A 134 1.80 21.85 5.24
CA ASN A 134 3.17 21.91 4.72
C ASN A 134 3.50 20.74 3.77
N ILE A 135 3.73 21.07 2.50
CA ILE A 135 4.06 20.07 1.46
C ILE A 135 5.39 19.36 1.75
N LYS A 136 6.45 20.09 2.14
CA LYS A 136 7.76 19.49 2.39
C LYS A 136 7.70 18.47 3.52
N SER A 137 7.02 18.83 4.61
CA SER A 137 6.78 17.91 5.72
C SER A 137 5.90 16.74 5.29
N ALA A 138 4.88 16.95 4.47
CA ALA A 138 4.02 15.88 3.96
C ALA A 138 4.81 14.86 3.14
N ILE A 139 5.71 15.31 2.26
CA ILE A 139 6.59 14.42 1.47
C ILE A 139 7.43 13.55 2.40
N VAL A 140 8.14 14.16 3.36
CA VAL A 140 9.03 13.44 4.27
C VAL A 140 8.26 12.50 5.19
N ILE A 141 7.23 13.00 5.87
CA ILE A 141 6.48 12.22 6.87
C ILE A 141 5.76 11.05 6.20
N SER A 142 5.09 11.26 5.06
CA SER A 142 4.36 10.16 4.41
C SER A 142 5.31 9.06 3.90
N SER A 143 6.48 9.43 3.36
CA SER A 143 7.50 8.49 2.88
C SER A 143 8.13 7.68 4.02
N ILE A 144 8.47 8.36 5.12
CA ILE A 144 9.01 7.69 6.32
C ILE A 144 7.95 6.77 6.94
N THR A 145 6.70 7.23 7.06
CA THR A 145 5.61 6.42 7.63
C THR A 145 5.33 5.19 6.78
N PHE A 146 5.38 5.31 5.46
CA PHE A 146 5.27 4.18 4.53
C PHE A 146 6.36 3.14 4.76
N GLY A 147 7.62 3.58 4.89
CA GLY A 147 8.74 2.67 5.13
C GLY A 147 8.75 2.04 6.53
N ILE A 148 8.62 2.84 7.59
CA ILE A 148 8.68 2.36 8.98
C ILE A 148 7.55 1.36 9.27
N GLY A 149 6.41 1.45 8.60
CA GLY A 149 5.33 0.47 8.72
C GLY A 149 5.80 -0.99 8.54
N HIS A 150 6.86 -1.22 7.75
CA HIS A 150 7.42 -2.56 7.55
C HIS A 150 8.15 -3.15 8.77
N ILE A 151 8.44 -2.36 9.82
CA ILE A 151 9.07 -2.86 11.05
C ILE A 151 8.25 -3.97 11.72
N ILE A 152 6.92 -3.96 11.51
CA ILE A 152 6.01 -4.98 12.05
C ILE A 152 6.33 -6.38 11.53
N ASN A 153 7.00 -6.50 10.37
CA ASN A 153 7.36 -7.80 9.78
C ASN A 153 8.33 -8.60 10.66
N LEU A 154 9.09 -7.94 11.54
CA LEU A 154 9.93 -8.61 12.54
C LEU A 154 9.12 -9.37 13.60
N PHE A 155 7.90 -8.92 13.87
CA PHE A 155 7.11 -9.39 15.01
C PHE A 155 5.83 -10.14 14.61
N ASN A 156 5.37 -9.98 13.37
CA ASN A 156 4.07 -10.50 12.91
C ASN A 156 4.11 -11.96 12.41
N GLY A 157 5.19 -12.70 12.69
CA GLY A 157 5.32 -14.11 12.30
C GLY A 157 5.60 -14.35 10.81
N SER A 158 5.98 -13.30 10.05
CA SER A 158 6.43 -13.42 8.65
C SER A 158 7.71 -14.25 8.49
N GLY A 159 8.55 -14.30 9.53
CA GLY A 159 9.85 -14.98 9.53
C GLY A 159 11.00 -14.13 8.98
N MET A 160 10.79 -12.82 8.79
CA MET A 160 11.81 -11.89 8.31
C MET A 160 12.85 -11.61 9.40
N ASP A 161 14.13 -11.70 9.07
CA ASP A 161 15.24 -11.30 9.94
C ASP A 161 15.48 -9.79 9.95
N LEU A 162 16.30 -9.33 10.91
CA LEU A 162 16.59 -7.92 11.13
C LEU A 162 17.25 -7.25 9.92
N ALA A 163 18.24 -7.89 9.29
CA ALA A 163 18.98 -7.26 8.20
C ALA A 163 18.07 -7.06 6.98
N ASN A 164 17.32 -8.10 6.60
CA ASN A 164 16.35 -8.02 5.51
C ASN A 164 15.25 -6.99 5.79
N ASN A 165 14.78 -6.88 7.04
CA ASN A 165 13.78 -5.88 7.40
C ASN A 165 14.31 -4.44 7.32
N LEU A 166 15.53 -4.18 7.79
CA LEU A 166 16.14 -2.85 7.68
C LEU A 166 16.35 -2.45 6.22
N CYS A 167 16.80 -3.37 5.36
CA CYS A 167 16.87 -3.16 3.92
C CYS A 167 15.49 -2.87 3.31
N GLN A 168 14.45 -3.62 3.72
CA GLN A 168 13.07 -3.38 3.27
C GLN A 168 12.59 -1.98 3.67
N ILE A 169 12.82 -1.55 4.92
CA ILE A 169 12.42 -0.22 5.39
C ILE A 169 13.14 0.87 4.57
N ALA A 170 14.46 0.77 4.42
CA ALA A 170 15.23 1.76 3.66
C ALA A 170 14.74 1.85 2.20
N PHE A 171 14.53 0.71 1.55
CA PHE A 171 13.99 0.65 0.20
C PHE A 171 12.57 1.24 0.12
N ALA A 172 11.69 0.89 1.06
CA ALA A 172 10.32 1.39 1.10
C ALA A 172 10.27 2.91 1.35
N VAL A 173 11.13 3.47 2.20
CA VAL A 173 11.24 4.94 2.35
C VAL A 173 11.64 5.60 1.03
N ALA A 174 12.65 5.07 0.34
CA ALA A 174 13.12 5.62 -0.93
C ALA A 174 12.04 5.55 -2.03
N VAL A 175 11.37 4.40 -2.16
CA VAL A 175 10.25 4.22 -3.10
C VAL A 175 9.06 5.10 -2.71
N GLY A 176 8.73 5.20 -1.43
CA GLY A 176 7.69 6.09 -0.92
C GLY A 176 7.93 7.54 -1.31
N PHE A 177 9.17 8.02 -1.16
CA PHE A 177 9.59 9.37 -1.58
C PHE A 177 9.44 9.59 -3.08
N LEU A 178 9.89 8.62 -3.89
CA LEU A 178 9.74 8.64 -5.34
C LEU A 178 8.26 8.72 -5.75
N LEU A 179 7.41 7.86 -5.19
CA LEU A 179 5.98 7.80 -5.52
C LEU A 179 5.24 9.06 -5.09
N VAL A 180 5.55 9.62 -3.92
CA VAL A 180 4.93 10.88 -3.47
C VAL A 180 5.34 12.05 -4.37
N THR A 181 6.60 12.11 -4.81
CA THR A 181 7.09 13.16 -5.70
C THR A 181 6.48 13.05 -7.11
N ILE A 182 6.15 11.84 -7.56
CA ILE A 182 5.41 11.61 -8.81
C ILE A 182 3.93 11.98 -8.65
N PHE A 183 3.36 11.78 -7.47
CA PHE A 183 1.95 12.03 -7.18
C PHE A 183 1.61 13.52 -6.97
N TYR A 184 2.56 14.31 -6.47
CA TYR A 184 2.42 15.75 -6.19
C TYR A 184 2.86 16.62 -7.37
#